data_AF-A0A1C6JCI8-F1
#
_entry.id   AF-A0A1C6JCI8-F1
#
_cell.length_a   1.000
_cell.length_b   1.000
_cell.length_c   1.000
_cell.angle_alpha   90.00
_cell.angle_beta   90.00
_cell.angle_gamma   90.00
#
_symmetry.space_group_name_H-M   'P 1'
#
loop_
_entity.id
_entity.type
_entity.pdbx_description
1 polymer ?
#
loop_
_entity_poly.entity_id
_entity_poly.type
_entity_poly.pdbx_seq_one_letter_code
_entity_poly.pdbx_strand_id
1 'polypeptide(L)' 'MAIINPPESAILAVGKIAKTPVVVTDDEGEDQVVIKSMCALCLSYDHRIIDGAEAAKFLQKLKSYLQNPILQI' A
#
# COMPACT_ATOMS: atom_id res chain seq x y z
N MET A 1 2.34 -13.02 -8.80
CA MET A 1 2.44 -12.78 -7.34
C MET A 1 3.78 -13.30 -6.87
N ALA A 2 4.37 -12.67 -5.85
CA ALA A 2 5.59 -13.19 -5.24
C ALA A 2 5.30 -14.53 -4.54
N ILE A 3 6.26 -15.44 -4.58
CA ILE A 3 6.16 -16.75 -3.92
C ILE A 3 6.65 -16.58 -2.49
N ILE A 4 5.84 -17.01 -1.53
CA ILE A 4 6.24 -16.99 -0.12
C ILE A 4 7.40 -17.97 0.06
N ASN A 5 8.48 -17.53 0.68
CA ASN A 5 9.61 -18.37 1.04
C ASN A 5 9.25 -19.13 2.33
N PRO A 6 9.18 -20.47 2.33
CA PRO A 6 8.95 -21.20 3.58
C PRO A 6 10.15 -21.07 4.52
N PRO A 7 9.95 -20.88 5.84
CA PRO A 7 8.70 -21.03 6.60
C PRO A 7 7.92 -19.72 6.84
N GLU A 8 8.16 -18.64 6.11
CA GLU A 8 7.43 -17.38 6.30
C GLU A 8 5.95 -17.48 5.92
N SER A 9 5.13 -16.59 6.48
CA SER A 9 3.67 -16.58 6.27
C SER A 9 3.20 -15.58 5.20
N ALA A 10 4.08 -14.66 4.77
CA ALA A 10 3.76 -13.63 3.78
C ALA A 10 5.00 -13.05 3.11
N ILE A 11 4.82 -12.50 1.91
CA ILE A 11 5.83 -11.77 1.15
C ILE A 11 5.22 -10.54 0.48
N LEU A 12 5.91 -9.41 0.56
CA LEU A 12 5.51 -8.14 -0.05
C LEU A 12 6.31 -7.89 -1.33
N ALA A 13 5.62 -7.69 -2.45
CA ALA A 13 6.21 -7.22 -3.69
C ALA A 13 5.98 -5.71 -3.85
N VAL A 14 7.04 -4.98 -4.20
CA VAL A 14 7.01 -3.55 -4.46
C VAL A 14 7.06 -3.33 -5.98
N GLY A 15 6.01 -2.72 -6.53
CA GLY A 15 5.95 -2.38 -7.94
C GLY A 15 6.82 -1.17 -8.30
N LYS A 16 6.96 -0.91 -9.60
CA LYS A 16 7.64 0.31 -10.06
C LYS A 16 6.91 1.57 -9.57
N ILE A 17 7.67 2.62 -9.30
CA ILE A 17 7.13 3.96 -9.08
C ILE A 17 6.84 4.57 -10.45
N ALA A 18 5.61 5.06 -10.65
CA ALA A 18 5.19 5.72 -11.88
C ALA A 18 4.42 7.02 -11.60
N LYS A 19 4.39 7.92 -12.58
CA LYS A 19 3.56 9.13 -12.53
C LYS A 19 2.12 8.73 -12.89
N THR A 20 1.18 8.97 -11.98
CA THR A 20 -0.22 8.60 -12.14
C THR A 20 -1.11 9.82 -11.89
N PRO A 21 -2.07 10.13 -12.77
CA PRO A 21 -3.08 11.14 -12.49
C PRO A 21 -4.00 10.67 -11.36
N VAL A 22 -4.18 11.50 -10.34
CA VAL A 22 -5.06 11.24 -9.21
C VAL A 22 -5.90 12.47 -8.92
N VAL A 23 -7.12 12.26 -8.46
CA VAL A 23 -7.97 13.34 -7.96
C VAL A 23 -7.56 13.67 -6.53
N VAL A 24 -7.42 14.96 -6.22
CA VAL A 24 -7.26 15.48 -4.87
C VAL A 24 -8.26 16.61 -4.67
N THR A 25 -8.84 16.66 -3.48
CA THR A 25 -9.69 17.77 -3.04
C THR A 25 -8.78 18.82 -2.38
N ASP A 26 -8.93 20.08 -2.76
CA ASP A 26 -8.19 21.20 -2.16
C ASP A 26 -8.83 21.70 -0.85
N ASP A 27 -8.26 22.75 -0.26
CA ASP A 27 -8.73 23.33 1.00
C ASP A 27 -10.08 24.05 0.86
N GLU A 28 -10.49 24.39 -0.37
CA GLU A 28 -11.78 25.02 -0.69
C GLU A 28 -12.88 23.97 -0.95
N GLY A 29 -12.51 22.68 -1.03
CA GLY A 29 -13.42 21.57 -1.26
C GLY A 29 -13.58 21.18 -2.73
N GLU A 30 -12.77 21.75 -3.63
CA GLU A 30 -12.87 21.51 -5.07
C GLU A 30 -11.92 20.38 -5.50
N ASP A 31 -12.41 19.51 -6.39
CA ASP A 31 -11.65 18.37 -6.90
C ASP A 31 -10.77 18.79 -8.10
N GLN A 32 -9.48 18.48 -8.02
CA GLN A 32 -8.52 18.70 -9.10
C GLN A 32 -7.72 17.43 -9.45
N VAL A 33 -7.39 17.27 -10.73
CA VAL A 33 -6.52 16.18 -11.19
C VAL A 33 -5.07 16.62 -11.12
N VAL A 34 -4.27 15.92 -10.32
CA VAL A 34 -2.83 16.17 -10.16
C VAL A 34 -2.03 14.91 -10.49
N ILE A 35 -0.78 15.10 -10.90
CA ILE A 35 0.14 13.98 -11.14
C ILE A 35 0.92 13.67 -9.87
N LYS A 36 0.77 12.45 -9.32
CA LYS A 36 1.57 11.97 -8.18
C LYS A 36 2.47 10.80 -8.56
N SER A 37 3.61 10.67 -7.87
CA SER A 37 4.42 9.45 -7.91
C SER A 37 3.71 8.37 -7.10
N MET A 38 3.26 7.31 -7.76
CA MET A 38 2.51 6.20 -7.14
C MET A 38 3.30 4.90 -7.23
N CYS A 39 3.19 4.08 -6.20
CA CYS A 39 3.78 2.74 -6.14
C CYS A 39 2.67 1.72 -5.85
N ALA A 40 2.67 0.60 -6.58
CA ALA A 40 1.81 -0.53 -6.26
C ALA A 40 2.49 -1.42 -5.21
N LEU A 41 1.74 -1.86 -4.21
CA LEU A 41 2.18 -2.84 -3.21
C LEU A 41 1.30 -4.07 -3.31
N CYS A 42 1.91 -5.26 -3.40
CA CYS A 42 1.19 -6.52 -3.52
C CYS A 42 1.65 -7.48 -2.41
N LEU A 43 0.76 -7.81 -1.48
CA LEU A 43 1.02 -8.78 -0.42
C LEU A 43 0.51 -10.16 -0.84
N SER A 44 1.39 -11.15 -0.84
CA SER A 44 1.00 -12.56 -0.92
C SER A 44 1.11 -13.15 0.49
N TYR A 45 0.10 -13.87 0.95
CA TYR A 45 0.04 -14.40 2.31
C TYR A 45 -0.63 -15.78 2.33
N ASP A 46 -0.30 -16.57 3.35
CA ASP A 46 -0.91 -17.88 3.58
C ASP A 46 -2.25 -17.71 4.33
N HIS A 47 -3.35 -18.01 3.64
CA HIS A 47 -4.70 -17.93 4.19
C HIS A 47 -4.98 -18.90 5.35
N ARG A 48 -4.16 -19.92 5.54
CA ARG A 48 -4.27 -20.83 6.69
C ARG A 48 -3.85 -20.14 8.00
N ILE A 49 -3.07 -19.07 7.89
CA ILE A 49 -2.46 -18.34 9.02
C ILE A 49 -3.04 -16.92 9.12
N ILE A 50 -3.26 -16.25 7.98
CA ILE A 50 -3.64 -14.84 7.91
C ILE A 50 -5.00 -14.68 7.22
N ASP A 51 -5.94 -14.00 7.88
CA ASP A 51 -7.21 -13.62 7.27
C ASP A 51 -7.06 -12.41 6.34
N GLY A 52 -7.94 -12.33 5.32
CA GLY A 52 -7.94 -11.23 4.36
C GLY A 52 -8.15 -9.85 4.99
N ALA A 53 -8.94 -9.75 6.05
CA ALA A 53 -9.16 -8.50 6.77
C ALA A 53 -7.87 -8.03 7.47
N GLU A 54 -7.11 -8.94 8.08
CA GLU A 54 -5.84 -8.60 8.73
C GLU A 54 -4.76 -8.23 7.71
N ALA A 55 -4.70 -8.93 6.57
CA ALA A 55 -3.84 -8.57 5.45
C ALA A 55 -4.16 -7.16 4.91
N ALA A 56 -5.44 -6.83 4.76
CA ALA A 56 -5.89 -5.51 4.32
C ALA A 56 -5.53 -4.42 5.33
N LYS A 57 -5.76 -4.65 6.63
CA LYS A 57 -5.37 -3.72 7.71
C LYS A 57 -3.86 -3.49 7.72
N PHE A 58 -3.06 -4.53 7.54
CA PHE A 58 -1.61 -4.42 7.42
C PHE A 58 -1.20 -3.50 6.27
N LEU A 59 -1.76 -3.70 5.07
CA LEU A 59 -1.46 -2.86 3.90
C LEU A 59 -1.91 -1.41 4.10
N GLN A 60 -3.06 -1.18 4.73
CA GLN A 60 -3.52 0.19 5.06
C GLN A 60 -2.60 0.89 6.05
N LYS A 61 -2.15 0.19 7.08
CA LYS A 61 -1.20 0.71 8.07
C LYS A 61 0.15 1.01 7.44
N LEU A 62 0.67 0.09 6.63
CA LEU A 62 1.90 0.30 5.88
C LEU A 62 1.78 1.51 4.93
N LYS A 63 0.66 1.65 4.23
CA LYS A 63 0.37 2.83 3.40
C LYS A 63 0.42 4.12 4.22
N SER A 64 -0.21 4.16 5.40
CA SER A 64 -0.25 5.40 6.21
C SER A 64 1.16 5.81 6.66
N TYR A 65 1.99 4.85 7.04
CA TYR A 65 3.39 5.07 7.39
C TYR A 65 4.23 5.58 6.23
N LEU A 66 4.07 5.01 5.04
CA LEU A 66 4.80 5.46 3.85
C LEU A 66 4.34 6.84 3.38
N GLN A 67 3.07 7.20 3.60
CA GLN A 67 2.54 8.52 3.26
C GLN A 67 2.89 9.59 4.31
N ASN A 68 3.10 9.19 5.57
CA ASN A 68 3.43 10.08 6.68
C ASN A 68 4.60 9.50 7.49
N PRO A 69 5.85 9.68 7.04
CA PRO A 69 7.02 9.06 7.67
C PRO A 69 7.21 9.40 9.16
N ILE A 70 6.67 10.53 9.62
CA ILE A 70 6.73 10.96 11.03
C ILE A 70 5.95 10.00 11.95
N LEU A 71 4.97 9.25 11.43
CA LEU A 71 4.22 8.24 12.21
C LEU A 71 5.05 6.99 12.56
N GLN A 72 6.29 6.87 12.06
CA GLN A 72 7.20 5.76 12.35
C GLN A 72 8.26 6.07 13.43
N ILE A 73 8.24 7.29 13.98
CA ILE A 73 9.22 7.79 14.97
C ILE A 73 8.65 7.66 16.38
#